data_AF-A0A9P4V1D4-F1
#
_entry.id   AF-A0A9P4V1D4-F1
#
_cell.length_a   1.000
_cell.length_b   1.000
_cell.length_c   1.000
_cell.angle_alpha   90.00
_cell.angle_beta   90.00
_cell.angle_gamma   90.00
#
_symmetry.space_group_name_H-M   'P 1'
#
loop_
_entity.id
_entity.type
_entity.pdbx_description
1 polymer ?
#
loop_
_entity_poly.entity_id
_entity_poly.type
_entity_poly.pdbx_seq_one_letter_code
_entity_poly.pdbx_strand_id
1 'polypeptide(L)'
;MSGLEKALFNLKFTAKQLNRQAAKAGKDETAEKSKLEKAMKAGHNDIARIYAQNAIRKQNEKLNLMRLSSRIDAVSSRVQTAVTMRQVTGSMANVVRGMDSAMKAMDLEKISAVMDKFEEQFENLDVATEYYENASSSATAVGTPQEDVDRLMAQAADKAGVELQEDLQPAPQAKIKTGPTEQEEDGLNERLRALRN
;
A
#
# COMPACT_ATOMS: atom_id res chain seq x y z
N MET A 1 17.99 10.17 23.35
CA MET A 1 17.74 9.17 22.30
C MET A 1 18.10 7.80 22.82
N SER A 2 17.15 6.86 22.80
CA SER A 2 17.39 5.45 23.06
C SER A 2 18.49 4.91 22.14
N GLY A 3 19.30 3.94 22.58
CA GLY A 3 20.29 3.29 21.71
C GLY A 3 19.68 2.73 20.42
N LEU A 4 18.40 2.34 20.48
CA LEU A 4 17.63 1.83 19.35
C LEU A 4 17.28 2.92 18.32
N GLU A 5 17.00 4.15 18.77
CA GLU A 5 16.76 5.31 17.89
C GLU A 5 18.05 5.75 17.18
N LYS A 6 19.19 5.71 17.89
CA LYS A 6 20.50 6.01 17.29
C LYS A 6 20.89 4.95 16.25
N ALA A 7 20.64 3.68 16.54
CA ALA A 7 20.85 2.58 15.60
C ALA A 7 19.95 2.73 14.35
N LEU A 8 18.68 3.06 14.55
CA LEU A 8 17.73 3.32 13.46
C LEU A 8 18.20 4.47 12.54
N PHE A 9 18.65 5.58 13.13
CA PHE A 9 19.19 6.70 12.37
C PHE A 9 20.40 6.27 11.53
N ASN A 10 21.35 5.57 12.15
CA ASN A 10 22.55 5.08 11.46
C ASN A 10 22.19 4.10 10.32
N LEU A 11 21.21 3.22 10.52
CA LEU A 11 20.75 2.27 9.48
C LEU A 11 20.14 3.02 8.30
N LYS A 12 19.21 3.96 8.55
CA LYS A 12 18.59 4.78 7.50
C LYS A 12 19.62 5.63 6.75
N PHE A 13 20.57 6.21 7.49
CA PHE A 13 21.66 6.99 6.90
C PHE A 13 22.56 6.11 6.01
N THR A 14 22.93 4.92 6.48
CA THR A 14 23.75 3.97 5.74
C THR A 14 23.04 3.48 4.47
N ALA A 15 21.75 3.14 4.54
CA ALA A 15 20.96 2.77 3.36
C ALA A 15 20.97 3.89 2.30
N LYS A 16 20.74 5.14 2.73
CA LYS A 16 20.78 6.30 1.83
C LYS A 16 22.17 6.52 1.23
N GLN A 17 23.23 6.35 2.02
CA GLN A 17 24.61 6.46 1.55
C GLN A 17 24.94 5.38 0.51
N LEU A 18 24.51 4.13 0.74
CA LEU A 18 24.69 3.02 -0.20
C LEU A 18 23.92 3.24 -1.50
N ASN A 19 22.67 3.73 -1.44
CA ASN A 19 21.92 4.11 -2.63
C ASN A 19 22.63 5.19 -3.45
N ARG A 20 23.21 6.20 -2.78
CA ARG A 20 23.98 7.26 -3.46
C ARG A 20 25.26 6.71 -4.10
N GLN A 21 25.96 5.78 -3.43
CA GLN A 21 27.12 5.10 -4.00
C GLN A 21 26.74 4.21 -5.19
N ALA A 22 25.62 3.49 -5.11
CA ALA A 22 25.09 2.69 -6.23
C ALA A 22 24.73 3.57 -7.43
N ALA A 23 24.09 4.73 -7.20
CA ALA A 23 23.79 5.69 -8.26
C ALA A 23 25.07 6.25 -8.89
N LYS A 24 26.11 6.52 -8.09
CA LYS A 24 27.42 6.94 -8.61
C LYS A 24 28.07 5.84 -9.47
N ALA A 25 28.09 4.59 -8.97
CA ALA A 25 28.60 3.45 -9.73
C ALA A 25 27.84 3.25 -11.05
N GLY A 26 26.53 3.52 -11.08
CA GLY A 26 25.73 3.50 -12.32
C GLY A 26 26.09 4.63 -13.30
N LYS A 27 26.47 5.82 -12.82
CA LYS A 27 26.99 6.90 -13.70
C LYS A 27 28.38 6.56 -14.24
N ASP A 28 29.23 5.95 -13.42
CA ASP A 28 30.55 5.50 -13.85
C ASP A 28 30.41 4.38 -14.89
N GLU A 29 29.46 3.45 -14.71
CA GLU A 29 29.13 2.40 -15.68
C GLU A 29 28.74 2.98 -17.05
N THR A 30 27.85 3.98 -17.10
CA THR A 30 27.44 4.60 -18.36
C THR A 30 28.56 5.38 -19.02
N ALA A 31 29.44 6.02 -18.23
CA ALA A 31 30.63 6.68 -18.74
C ALA A 31 31.61 5.68 -19.39
N GLU A 32 31.85 4.53 -18.76
CA GLU A 32 32.70 3.47 -19.33
C GLU A 32 32.08 2.83 -20.58
N LYS A 33 30.76 2.66 -20.63
CA LYS A 33 30.04 2.23 -21.85
C LYS A 33 30.21 3.22 -23.01
N SER A 34 30.13 4.53 -22.74
CA SER A 34 30.37 5.53 -23.78
C SER A 34 31.83 5.50 -24.29
N LYS A 35 32.81 5.27 -23.41
CA LYS A 35 34.22 5.09 -23.81
C LYS A 35 34.41 3.80 -24.62
N LEU A 36 33.74 2.72 -24.26
CA LEU A 36 33.71 1.46 -25.01
C LEU A 36 33.22 1.69 -26.44
N GLU A 37 32.09 2.38 -26.62
CA GLU A 37 31.55 2.69 -27.95
C GLU A 37 32.52 3.50 -28.81
N LYS A 38 33.22 4.48 -28.20
CA LYS A 38 34.24 5.28 -28.90
C LYS A 38 35.45 4.43 -29.29
N ALA A 39 35.94 3.57 -28.39
CA ALA A 39 37.07 2.69 -28.66
C ALA A 39 36.74 1.64 -29.75
N MET A 40 35.51 1.12 -29.74
CA MET A 40 34.99 0.22 -30.79
C MET A 40 34.97 0.91 -32.16
N LYS A 41 34.47 2.15 -32.24
CA LYS A 41 34.45 2.94 -33.48
C LYS A 41 35.85 3.25 -34.01
N ALA A 42 36.82 3.43 -33.12
CA ALA A 42 38.22 3.64 -33.48
C ALA A 42 38.97 2.34 -33.87
N GLY A 43 38.36 1.17 -33.74
CA GLY A 43 38.99 -0.12 -34.07
C GLY A 43 39.99 -0.65 -33.04
N HIS A 44 40.10 -0.02 -31.87
CA HIS A 44 41.02 -0.43 -30.81
C HIS A 44 40.39 -1.51 -29.91
N ASN A 45 40.37 -2.75 -30.41
CA ASN A 45 39.74 -3.90 -29.74
C ASN A 45 40.29 -4.20 -28.34
N ASP A 46 41.60 -4.01 -28.10
CA ASP A 46 42.20 -4.28 -26.78
C ASP A 46 41.74 -3.27 -25.73
N ILE A 47 41.64 -1.99 -26.12
CA ILE A 47 41.15 -0.91 -25.25
C ILE A 47 39.65 -1.07 -24.99
N ALA A 48 38.88 -1.45 -26.02
CA ALA A 48 37.46 -1.76 -25.88
C ALA A 48 37.22 -2.89 -24.87
N ARG A 49 38.02 -3.97 -24.91
CA ARG A 49 37.90 -5.08 -23.95
C ARG A 49 38.08 -4.61 -22.49
N ILE A 50 39.03 -3.71 -22.24
CA ILE A 50 39.27 -3.14 -20.89
C ILE A 50 38.06 -2.30 -20.42
N TYR A 51 37.53 -1.43 -21.28
CA TYR A 51 36.36 -0.62 -20.95
C TYR A 51 35.10 -1.48 -20.73
N ALA A 52 34.92 -2.56 -21.49
CA ALA A 52 33.83 -3.51 -21.29
C ALA A 52 33.92 -4.21 -19.92
N GLN A 53 35.11 -4.70 -19.56
CA GLN A 53 35.35 -5.32 -18.24
C GLN A 53 35.07 -4.33 -17.10
N ASN A 54 35.53 -3.08 -17.22
CA ASN A 54 35.28 -2.04 -16.23
C ASN A 54 33.78 -1.72 -16.10
N ALA A 55 33.05 -1.65 -17.21
CA ALA A 55 31.60 -1.44 -17.20
C ALA A 55 30.87 -2.59 -16.48
N ILE A 56 31.19 -3.85 -16.78
CA ILE A 56 30.59 -5.02 -16.12
C ILE A 56 30.91 -5.01 -14.62
N ARG A 57 32.15 -4.70 -14.24
CA ARG A 57 32.57 -4.60 -12.84
C ARG A 57 31.74 -3.55 -12.10
N LYS A 58 31.54 -2.38 -12.70
CA LYS A 58 30.73 -1.28 -12.11
C LYS A 58 29.24 -1.62 -12.05
N GLN A 59 28.72 -2.33 -13.03
CA GLN A 59 27.35 -2.85 -13.01
C GLN A 59 27.13 -3.85 -11.85
N ASN A 60 28.07 -4.77 -11.65
CA ASN A 60 28.02 -5.72 -10.53
C ASN A 60 28.16 -5.02 -9.17
N GLU A 61 29.05 -4.03 -9.06
CA GLU A 61 29.21 -3.18 -7.88
C GLU A 61 27.89 -2.46 -7.54
N LYS A 62 27.24 -1.83 -8.53
CA LYS A 62 25.93 -1.19 -8.38
C LYS A 62 24.87 -2.17 -7.87
N LEU A 63 24.75 -3.35 -8.49
CA LEU A 63 23.76 -4.36 -8.08
C LEU A 63 23.97 -4.83 -6.64
N ASN A 64 25.22 -5.08 -6.25
CA ASN A 64 25.55 -5.49 -4.89
C ASN A 64 25.25 -4.39 -3.86
N LEU A 65 25.58 -3.13 -4.17
CA LEU A 65 25.26 -1.98 -3.32
C LEU A 65 23.74 -1.77 -3.19
N MET A 66 22.97 -1.90 -4.27
CA MET A 66 21.50 -1.83 -4.21
C MET A 66 20.91 -2.95 -3.36
N ARG A 67 21.36 -4.20 -3.54
CA ARG A 67 20.91 -5.32 -2.71
C ARG A 67 21.20 -5.10 -1.22
N LEU A 68 22.41 -4.63 -0.89
CA LEU A 68 22.78 -4.34 0.49
C LEU A 68 21.94 -3.20 1.07
N SER A 69 21.73 -2.13 0.29
CA SER A 69 20.88 -1.00 0.67
C SER A 69 19.45 -1.44 0.97
N SER A 70 18.83 -2.22 0.08
CA SER A 70 17.45 -2.73 0.29
C SER A 70 17.34 -3.62 1.52
N ARG A 71 18.36 -4.45 1.80
CA ARG A 71 18.39 -5.27 3.02
C ARG A 71 18.48 -4.41 4.28
N ILE A 72 19.33 -3.38 4.28
CA ILE A 72 19.48 -2.47 5.41
C ILE A 72 18.20 -1.65 5.61
N ASP A 73 17.57 -1.20 4.53
CA ASP A 73 16.31 -0.46 4.59
C ASP A 73 15.18 -1.32 5.21
N ALA A 74 15.06 -2.59 4.81
CA ALA A 74 14.12 -3.53 5.39
C ALA A 74 14.37 -3.75 6.90
N VAL A 75 15.63 -3.90 7.31
CA VAL A 75 16.00 -3.98 8.75
C VAL A 75 15.63 -2.69 9.47
N SER A 76 15.92 -1.53 8.86
CA SER A 76 15.60 -0.22 9.44
C SER A 76 14.09 -0.02 9.63
N SER A 77 13.26 -0.53 8.72
CA SER A 77 11.80 -0.50 8.82
C SER A 77 11.31 -1.32 10.01
N ARG A 78 11.83 -2.54 10.20
CA ARG A 78 11.50 -3.37 11.38
C ARG A 78 11.92 -2.70 12.68
N VAL A 79 13.11 -2.09 12.70
CA VAL A 79 13.62 -1.35 13.85
C VAL A 79 12.74 -0.12 14.14
N GLN A 80 12.29 0.60 13.11
CA GLN A 80 11.35 1.71 13.25
C GLN A 80 10.05 1.27 13.91
N THR A 81 9.46 0.16 13.44
CA THR A 81 8.25 -0.41 14.05
C THR A 81 8.47 -0.73 15.52
N ALA A 82 9.61 -1.35 15.87
CA ALA A 82 9.94 -1.64 17.26
C ALA A 82 10.11 -0.37 18.13
N VAL A 83 10.74 0.69 17.60
CA VAL A 83 10.83 1.99 18.29
C VAL A 83 9.43 2.57 18.52
N THR A 84 8.58 2.60 17.48
CA THR A 84 7.22 3.14 17.57
C THR A 84 6.38 2.34 18.55
N MET A 85 6.40 1.01 18.48
CA MET A 85 5.70 0.15 19.43
C MET A 85 6.15 0.42 20.86
N ARG A 86 7.46 0.53 21.11
CA ARG A 86 7.97 0.86 22.45
C ARG A 86 7.46 2.21 22.94
N GLN A 87 7.42 3.22 22.08
CA GLN A 87 6.90 4.55 22.43
C GLN A 87 5.40 4.48 22.77
N VAL A 88 4.62 3.76 21.96
CA VAL A 88 3.19 3.53 22.22
C VAL A 88 2.98 2.79 23.54
N THR A 89 3.74 1.71 23.80
CA THR A 89 3.67 0.98 25.08
C THR A 89 4.01 1.88 26.27
N GLY A 90 5.02 2.75 26.13
CA GLY A 90 5.36 3.73 27.16
C GLY A 90 4.22 4.73 27.42
N SER A 91 3.61 5.27 26.37
CA SER A 91 2.44 6.16 26.49
C SER A 91 1.24 5.45 27.09
N MET A 92 0.92 4.23 26.64
CA MET A 92 -0.16 3.41 27.21
C MET A 92 0.07 3.12 28.68
N ALA A 93 1.30 2.78 29.10
CA ALA A 93 1.61 2.57 30.51
C ALA A 93 1.36 3.82 31.36
N ASN A 94 1.65 5.01 30.83
CA ASN A 94 1.37 6.28 31.51
C ASN A 94 -0.14 6.56 31.56
N VAL A 95 -0.88 6.30 30.49
CA VAL A 95 -2.35 6.43 30.46
C VAL A 95 -3.01 5.47 31.45
N VAL A 96 -2.58 4.20 31.48
CA VAL A 96 -3.11 3.20 32.43
C VAL A 96 -2.83 3.60 33.87
N ARG A 97 -1.64 4.14 34.18
CA ARG A 97 -1.36 4.68 35.52
C ARG A 97 -2.23 5.90 35.86
N GLY A 98 -2.41 6.81 34.91
CA GLY A 98 -3.30 7.96 35.07
C GLY A 98 -4.76 7.53 35.30
N MET A 99 -5.21 6.50 34.58
CA MET A 99 -6.53 5.92 34.71
C MET A 99 -6.69 5.17 36.04
N ASP A 100 -5.70 4.40 36.50
CA ASP A 100 -5.73 3.74 37.82
C ASP A 100 -5.81 4.78 38.97
N SER A 101 -5.05 5.88 38.87
CA SER A 101 -5.18 7.00 39.80
C SER A 101 -6.53 7.72 39.71
N ALA A 102 -7.06 7.91 38.49
CA ALA A 102 -8.37 8.53 38.28
C ALA A 102 -9.51 7.64 38.80
N MET A 103 -9.44 6.32 38.60
CA MET A 103 -10.41 5.36 39.12
C MET A 103 -10.38 5.29 40.65
N LYS A 104 -9.21 5.44 41.29
CA LYS A 104 -9.11 5.57 42.76
C LYS A 104 -9.70 6.87 43.32
N ALA A 105 -9.74 7.93 42.51
CA ALA A 105 -10.33 9.22 42.86
C ALA A 105 -11.78 9.38 42.38
N MET A 106 -12.29 8.45 41.56
CA MET A 106 -13.65 8.47 41.03
C MET A 106 -14.61 7.80 42.01
N ASP A 107 -15.63 8.55 42.40
CA ASP A 107 -16.75 8.09 43.19
C ASP A 107 -17.73 7.32 42.29
N LEU A 108 -18.08 6.08 42.65
CA LEU A 108 -18.95 5.21 41.83
C LEU A 108 -20.32 5.87 41.56
N GLU A 109 -20.82 6.71 42.47
CA GLU A 109 -22.08 7.45 42.27
C GLU A 109 -22.01 8.46 41.11
N LYS A 110 -20.87 9.14 40.92
CA LYS A 110 -20.72 10.10 39.82
C LYS A 110 -20.59 9.41 38.46
N ILE A 111 -20.07 8.18 38.43
CA ILE A 111 -19.99 7.38 37.19
C ILE A 111 -21.40 6.96 36.76
N SER A 112 -22.26 6.54 37.68
CA SER A 112 -23.67 6.22 37.38
C SER A 112 -24.38 7.41 36.74
N ALA A 113 -24.27 8.60 37.34
CA ALA A 113 -24.92 9.81 36.81
C ALA A 113 -24.37 10.28 35.45
N VAL A 114 -23.11 9.97 35.13
CA VAL A 114 -22.52 10.27 33.81
C VAL A 114 -22.91 9.23 32.78
N MET A 115 -23.08 7.95 33.16
CA MET A 115 -23.58 6.90 32.26
C MET A 115 -25.05 7.13 31.88
N ASP A 116 -25.89 7.52 32.84
CA ASP A 116 -27.29 7.87 32.56
C ASP A 116 -27.39 9.05 31.57
N LYS A 117 -26.52 10.07 31.73
CA LYS A 117 -26.43 11.20 30.79
C LYS A 117 -25.82 10.83 29.44
N PHE A 118 -24.93 9.84 29.39
CA PHE A 118 -24.35 9.36 28.14
C PHE A 118 -25.40 8.60 27.33
N GLU A 119 -26.20 7.75 27.97
CA GLU A 119 -27.31 7.03 27.35
C GLU A 119 -28.35 8.01 26.77
N GLU A 120 -28.72 9.05 27.52
CA GLU A 120 -29.60 10.12 27.04
C GLU A 120 -28.99 10.89 25.84
N GLN A 121 -27.67 11.16 25.84
CA GLN A 121 -27.02 11.83 24.71
C GLN A 121 -26.85 10.94 23.48
N PHE A 122 -26.62 9.64 23.67
CA PHE A 122 -26.47 8.68 22.58
C PHE A 122 -27.81 8.42 21.89
N GLU A 123 -28.89 8.28 22.66
CA GLU A 123 -30.25 8.17 22.12
C GLU A 123 -30.63 9.40 21.28
N ASN A 124 -30.30 10.60 21.75
CA ASN A 124 -30.50 11.83 20.99
C ASN A 124 -29.64 11.92 19.72
N LEU A 125 -28.43 11.35 19.74
CA LEU A 125 -27.55 11.32 18.57
C LEU A 125 -28.02 10.33 17.52
N ASP A 126 -28.54 9.17 17.93
CA ASP A 126 -29.16 8.19 17.02
C ASP A 126 -30.43 8.78 16.39
N VAL A 127 -31.27 9.47 17.16
CA VAL A 127 -32.46 10.18 16.63
C VAL A 127 -32.05 11.31 15.66
N ALA A 128 -31.01 12.08 15.98
CA ALA A 128 -30.51 13.14 15.10
C ALA A 128 -29.87 12.57 13.82
N THR A 129 -29.21 11.42 13.91
CA THR A 129 -28.60 10.73 12.77
C THR A 129 -29.68 10.13 11.87
N GLU A 130 -30.72 9.50 12.42
CA GLU A 130 -31.87 9.02 11.66
C GLU A 130 -32.61 10.17 10.94
N TYR A 131 -32.78 11.31 11.62
CA TYR A 131 -33.37 12.51 11.00
C TYR A 131 -32.46 13.08 9.90
N TYR A 132 -31.14 13.10 10.12
CA TYR A 132 -30.16 13.55 9.14
C TYR A 132 -30.06 12.59 7.95
N GLU A 133 -30.13 11.28 8.16
CA GLU A 133 -30.06 10.25 7.12
C GLU A 133 -31.33 10.29 6.25
N ASN A 134 -32.51 10.49 6.86
CA ASN A 134 -33.76 10.72 6.13
C ASN A 134 -33.75 12.02 5.31
N ALA A 135 -33.23 13.12 5.89
CA ALA A 135 -33.11 14.41 5.19
C ALA A 135 -32.03 14.38 4.09
N SER A 136 -30.90 13.71 4.34
CA SER A 136 -29.77 13.59 3.42
C SER A 136 -30.03 12.59 2.31
N SER A 137 -30.71 11.47 2.56
CA SER A 137 -31.16 10.53 1.52
C SER A 137 -32.06 11.24 0.49
N SER A 138 -32.96 12.09 0.97
CA SER A 138 -33.82 12.92 0.13
C SER A 138 -33.04 13.98 -0.68
N ALA A 139 -31.95 14.53 -0.12
CA ALA A 139 -31.11 15.52 -0.79
C ALA A 139 -30.06 14.93 -1.76
N THR A 140 -29.56 13.72 -1.47
CA THR A 140 -28.47 13.06 -2.23
C THR A 140 -28.98 12.37 -3.50
N ALA A 141 -30.27 12.01 -3.55
CA ALA A 141 -30.94 11.50 -4.76
C ALA A 141 -30.92 12.48 -5.95
N VAL A 142 -30.68 13.77 -5.71
CA VAL A 142 -30.55 14.81 -6.75
C VAL A 142 -29.10 15.01 -7.20
N GLY A 143 -28.11 14.65 -6.37
CA GLY A 143 -26.69 14.97 -6.59
C GLY A 143 -25.82 13.81 -7.09
N THR A 144 -26.26 12.56 -6.92
CA THR A 144 -25.49 11.37 -7.34
C THR A 144 -26.36 10.50 -8.25
N PRO A 145 -26.23 10.62 -9.57
CA PRO A 145 -26.96 9.76 -10.50
C PRO A 145 -26.56 8.31 -10.27
N GLN A 146 -27.54 7.44 -9.99
CA GLN A 146 -27.33 6.01 -9.75
C GLN A 146 -26.50 5.34 -10.87
N GLU A 147 -26.69 5.82 -12.11
CA GLU A 147 -26.00 5.36 -13.31
C GLU A 147 -24.47 5.55 -13.28
N ASP A 148 -23.99 6.61 -12.63
CA ASP A 148 -22.55 6.87 -12.48
C ASP A 148 -21.90 5.96 -11.43
N VAL A 149 -22.65 5.59 -10.39
CA VAL A 149 -22.23 4.64 -9.35
C VAL A 149 -22.18 3.23 -9.93
N ASP A 150 -23.18 2.84 -10.72
CA ASP A 150 -23.24 1.53 -11.39
C ASP A 150 -22.10 1.38 -12.41
N ARG A 151 -21.78 2.44 -13.16
CA ARG A 151 -20.63 2.46 -14.07
C ARG A 151 -19.30 2.32 -13.34
N LEU A 152 -19.14 2.96 -12.18
CA LEU A 152 -17.93 2.85 -11.37
C LEU A 152 -17.78 1.44 -10.77
N MET A 153 -18.87 0.84 -10.30
CA MET A 153 -18.88 -0.56 -9.82
C MET A 153 -18.54 -1.54 -10.94
N ALA A 154 -19.08 -1.35 -12.14
CA ALA A 154 -18.74 -2.18 -13.30
C ALA A 154 -17.24 -2.08 -13.63
N GLN A 155 -16.66 -0.87 -13.65
CA GLN A 155 -15.22 -0.68 -13.90
C GLN A 155 -14.33 -1.30 -12.80
N ALA A 156 -14.78 -1.30 -11.55
CA ALA A 156 -14.06 -1.93 -10.45
C ALA A 156 -14.14 -3.47 -10.54
N ALA A 157 -15.30 -4.01 -10.92
CA ALA A 157 -15.49 -5.43 -11.16
C ALA A 157 -14.64 -5.93 -12.33
N ASP A 158 -14.56 -5.17 -13.43
CA ASP A 158 -13.68 -5.51 -14.57
C ASP A 158 -12.21 -5.53 -14.16
N LYS A 159 -11.74 -4.55 -13.38
CA LYS A 159 -10.36 -4.54 -12.88
C LYS A 159 -10.05 -5.72 -11.97
N ALA A 160 -10.97 -6.07 -11.06
CA ALA A 160 -10.81 -7.24 -10.20
C ALA A 160 -10.86 -8.57 -10.99
N GLY A 161 -11.69 -8.65 -12.03
CA GLY A 161 -11.76 -9.81 -12.93
C GLY A 161 -10.52 -9.97 -13.82
N VAL A 162 -9.91 -8.86 -14.24
CA VAL A 162 -8.66 -8.85 -15.00
C VAL A 162 -7.46 -9.22 -14.13
N GLU A 163 -7.40 -8.75 -12.88
CA GLU A 163 -6.34 -9.17 -11.93
C GLU A 163 -6.44 -10.68 -11.62
N LEU A 164 -7.66 -11.23 -11.51
CA LEU A 164 -7.86 -12.68 -11.35
C LEU A 164 -7.46 -13.49 -12.59
N GLN A 165 -7.60 -12.93 -13.80
CA GLN A 165 -7.11 -13.53 -15.05
C GLN A 165 -5.59 -13.43 -15.23
N GLU A 166 -4.95 -12.34 -14.77
CA GLU A 166 -3.49 -12.18 -14.81
C GLU A 166 -2.79 -13.13 -13.83
N ASP A 167 -3.38 -13.42 -12.66
CA ASP A 167 -2.88 -14.46 -11.75
C ASP A 167 -3.08 -15.89 -12.30
N LEU A 168 -3.87 -16.04 -13.38
CA LEU A 168 -4.24 -17.31 -14.01
C LEU A 168 -3.89 -17.36 -15.51
N GLN A 169 -2.63 -17.19 -15.93
CA GLN A 169 -2.11 -17.93 -17.11
C GLN A 169 -0.59 -17.84 -17.40
N PRO A 170 0.04 -18.87 -18.04
CA PRO A 170 -0.55 -20.11 -18.55
C PRO A 170 0.15 -21.40 -18.03
N ALA A 171 -0.63 -22.32 -17.46
CA ALA A 171 -0.32 -23.75 -17.56
C ALA A 171 -0.75 -24.25 -18.96
N PRO A 172 -0.11 -25.30 -19.53
CA PRO A 172 -0.30 -25.66 -20.93
C PRO A 172 -1.73 -26.11 -21.23
N GLN A 173 -2.19 -25.73 -22.41
CA GLN A 173 -3.54 -25.87 -22.94
C GLN A 173 -4.15 -27.27 -22.72
N ALA A 174 -5.19 -27.33 -21.90
CA ALA A 174 -6.26 -28.30 -22.05
C ALA A 174 -7.52 -27.53 -22.45
N LYS A 175 -8.09 -27.89 -23.60
CA LYS A 175 -9.36 -27.36 -24.10
C LYS A 175 -10.45 -27.54 -23.04
N ILE A 176 -10.84 -26.46 -22.38
CA ILE A 176 -12.10 -26.40 -21.64
C ILE A 176 -12.85 -25.20 -22.20
N LYS A 177 -13.89 -25.51 -22.98
CA LYS A 177 -14.95 -24.58 -23.35
C LYS A 177 -15.65 -24.18 -22.06
N THR A 178 -15.81 -22.89 -21.77
CA THR A 178 -16.96 -22.31 -21.06
C THR A 178 -16.78 -20.79 -20.94
N GLY A 179 -17.34 -20.06 -21.90
CA GLY A 179 -17.99 -18.76 -21.66
C GLY A 179 -19.47 -18.95 -21.99
N PRO A 180 -20.38 -18.15 -21.40
CA PRO A 180 -21.81 -18.25 -21.73
C PRO A 180 -21.97 -17.93 -23.21
N THR A 181 -22.35 -18.93 -23.99
CA THR A 181 -22.79 -18.74 -25.38
C THR A 181 -24.00 -17.82 -25.39
N GLU A 182 -24.12 -16.94 -26.39
CA GLU A 182 -25.23 -15.98 -26.64
C GLU A 182 -26.65 -16.51 -26.34
N GLN A 183 -26.84 -17.83 -26.33
CA GLN A 183 -28.05 -18.53 -25.90
C GLN A 183 -28.46 -18.28 -24.44
N GLU A 184 -27.52 -18.02 -23.51
CA GLU A 184 -27.86 -17.73 -22.10
C GLU A 184 -28.34 -16.27 -21.91
N GLU A 185 -27.84 -15.33 -22.70
CA GLU A 185 -28.28 -13.93 -22.67
C GLU A 185 -29.69 -13.76 -23.25
N ASP A 186 -30.02 -14.48 -24.33
CA ASP A 186 -31.36 -14.47 -24.91
C ASP A 186 -32.42 -15.07 -23.95
N GLY A 187 -32.08 -16.15 -23.24
CA GLY A 187 -32.99 -16.78 -22.27
C GLY A 187 -33.27 -15.91 -21.03
N LEU A 188 -32.30 -15.10 -20.60
CA LEU A 188 -32.48 -14.14 -19.50
C LEU A 188 -33.34 -12.95 -19.94
N ASN A 189 -33.14 -12.43 -21.14
CA ASN A 189 -33.95 -11.35 -21.70
C ASN A 189 -35.42 -11.75 -21.88
N GLU A 190 -35.68 -13.00 -22.24
CA GLU A 190 -37.03 -13.54 -22.37
C GLU A 190 -37.73 -13.70 -21.01
N ARG A 191 -37.00 -14.14 -19.98
CA ARG A 191 -37.51 -14.22 -18.59
C ARG A 191 -37.80 -12.84 -17.99
N LEU A 192 -36.97 -11.84 -18.27
CA LEU A 192 -37.18 -10.46 -17.83
C LEU A 192 -38.39 -9.82 -18.51
N ARG A 193 -38.67 -10.16 -19.77
CA ARG A 193 -39.90 -9.75 -20.47
C ARG A 193 -41.15 -10.38 -19.87
N ALA A 194 -41.09 -11.65 -19.46
CA ALA A 194 -42.21 -12.35 -18.86
C ALA A 194 -42.62 -11.82 -17.48
N LEU A 195 -41.69 -11.19 -16.74
CA LEU A 195 -41.95 -10.57 -15.43
C LEU A 195 -42.47 -9.13 -15.51
N ARG A 196 -42.54 -8.54 -16.72
CA ARG A 196 -42.95 -7.15 -16.94
C ARG A 196 -44.40 -7.00 -17.42
N ASN A 197 -45.15 -8.11 -17.50
CA ASN A 197 -46.60 -8.14 -17.76
C ASN A 197 -47.36 -8.64 -16.53
#